data_AF-A0A962CLW6-F1
#
_entry.id   AF-A0A962CLW6-F1
#
_cell.length_a   1.000
_cell.length_b   1.000
_cell.length_c   1.000
_cell.angle_alpha   90.00
_cell.angle_beta   90.00
_cell.angle_gamma   90.00
#
_symmetry.space_group_name_H-M   'P 1'
#
loop_
_entity.id
_entity.type
_entity.pdbx_description
1 polymer ?
#
loop_
_entity_poly.entity_id
_entity_poly.type
_entity_poly.pdbx_seq_one_letter_code
_entity_poly.pdbx_strand_id
1 'polypeptide(L)'
;MTEDTHNEISDRPSVGNLTDFVYGVNEDNRLDIEVAIKEDGRVVVFHSHPFKNDIAWFEFDLDTNKLDFVMDDGDIRDIGLPLSQSVAVHMQNSHQILMVLLDPETGEAKEGNYIPLIIHRN
;
A
#
# COMPACT_ATOMS: atom_id res chain seq x y z
N MET A 1 4.15 39.65 24.19
CA MET A 1 4.05 38.24 24.59
C MET A 1 3.72 37.49 23.32
N THR A 2 4.74 36.95 22.68
CA THR A 2 4.65 36.14 21.46
C THR A 2 4.62 34.69 21.90
N GLU A 3 3.56 33.97 21.55
CA GLU A 3 3.45 32.53 21.77
C GLU A 3 4.25 31.83 20.67
N ASP A 4 5.26 31.08 21.11
CA ASP A 4 6.09 30.22 20.28
C ASP A 4 5.29 29.00 19.85
N THR A 5 4.99 28.90 18.55
CA THR A 5 4.40 27.70 17.96
C THR A 5 5.48 26.65 17.80
N HIS A 6 5.51 25.65 18.69
CA HIS A 6 6.30 24.45 18.51
C HIS A 6 5.85 23.70 17.26
N ASN A 7 6.64 23.78 16.20
CA ASN A 7 6.51 22.97 15.00
C ASN A 7 7.23 21.64 15.29
N GLU A 8 6.48 20.62 15.73
CA GLU A 8 7.01 19.26 15.84
C GLU A 8 7.22 18.70 14.42
N ILE A 9 8.44 18.90 13.91
CA ILE A 9 8.92 18.21 12.72
C ILE A 9 9.16 16.77 13.16
N SER A 10 8.30 15.84 12.71
CA SER A 10 8.49 14.42 12.97
C SER A 10 9.84 13.99 12.38
N ASP A 11 10.76 13.50 13.23
CA ASP A 11 12.14 13.10 12.92
C ASP A 11 12.23 11.79 12.11
N ARG A 12 11.19 11.47 11.32
CA ARG A 12 11.20 10.27 10.47
C ARG A 12 12.16 10.53 9.30
N PRO A 13 13.22 9.75 9.11
CA PRO A 13 14.09 9.88 7.96
C PRO A 13 13.26 9.76 6.67
N SER A 14 13.72 10.39 5.59
CA SER A 14 13.08 10.34 4.26
C SER A 14 12.90 8.90 3.82
N VAL A 15 11.72 8.37 4.11
CA VAL A 15 11.15 7.11 3.69
C VAL A 15 11.13 7.06 2.16
N GLY A 16 11.71 6.00 1.58
CA GLY A 16 11.76 5.81 0.13
C GLY A 16 10.37 5.76 -0.51
N ASN A 17 10.29 5.95 -1.82
CA ASN A 17 9.06 5.85 -2.58
C ASN A 17 8.71 4.38 -2.86
N LEU A 18 7.43 4.06 -3.02
CA LEU A 18 6.98 2.71 -3.40
C LEU A 18 7.69 2.20 -4.67
N THR A 19 7.99 3.11 -5.61
CA THR A 19 8.73 2.82 -6.84
C THR A 19 10.15 2.33 -6.61
N ASP A 20 10.78 2.67 -5.47
CA ASP A 20 12.14 2.24 -5.14
C ASP A 20 12.22 0.74 -4.87
N PHE A 21 11.07 0.10 -4.60
CA PHE A 21 10.94 -1.32 -4.25
C PHE A 21 10.35 -2.17 -5.35
N VAL A 22 10.28 -1.64 -6.57
CA VAL A 22 9.68 -2.30 -7.70
C VAL A 22 10.66 -2.32 -8.87
N TYR A 23 10.76 -3.44 -9.57
CA TYR A 23 11.65 -3.54 -10.72
C TYR A 23 11.10 -2.76 -11.92
N GLY A 24 11.99 -2.19 -12.72
CA GLY A 24 11.65 -1.65 -14.04
C GLY A 24 11.00 -0.26 -14.06
N VAL A 25 10.67 0.32 -12.90
CA VAL A 25 10.05 1.64 -12.82
C VAL A 25 11.06 2.75 -13.17
N ASN A 26 10.69 3.66 -14.08
CA ASN A 26 11.46 4.85 -14.47
C ASN A 26 10.53 5.92 -15.07
N GLU A 27 11.08 7.00 -15.65
CA GLU A 27 10.31 8.12 -16.20
C GLU A 27 9.33 7.69 -17.32
N ASP A 28 9.73 6.71 -18.13
CA ASP A 28 8.98 6.19 -19.28
C ASP A 28 8.15 4.94 -18.95
N ASN A 29 8.35 4.36 -17.77
CA ASN A 29 7.68 3.13 -17.34
C ASN A 29 7.23 3.25 -15.89
N ARG A 30 5.96 3.62 -15.68
CA ARG A 30 5.42 3.96 -14.36
C ARG A 30 4.85 2.74 -13.66
N LEU A 31 4.94 2.76 -12.33
CA LEU A 31 4.21 1.84 -11.47
C LEU A 31 2.72 2.19 -11.50
N ASP A 32 1.89 1.21 -11.84
CA ASP A 32 0.44 1.30 -11.72
C ASP A 32 -0.01 0.32 -10.64
N ILE A 33 -0.82 0.83 -9.71
CA ILE A 33 -1.46 0.05 -8.66
C ILE A 33 -2.92 0.42 -8.60
N GLU A 34 -3.77 -0.60 -8.64
CA GLU A 34 -5.21 -0.44 -8.50
C GLU A 34 -5.72 -1.28 -7.33
N VAL A 35 -6.62 -0.71 -6.54
CA VAL A 35 -7.23 -1.39 -5.40
C VAL A 35 -8.72 -1.53 -5.66
N ALA A 36 -9.20 -2.77 -5.69
CA ALA A 36 -10.60 -3.11 -5.84
C ALA A 36 -11.11 -3.75 -4.55
N ILE A 37 -12.21 -3.22 -4.01
CA ILE A 37 -12.79 -3.68 -2.75
C ILE A 37 -14.27 -3.94 -2.98
N LYS A 38 -14.72 -5.14 -2.60
CA LYS A 38 -16.13 -5.53 -2.62
C LYS A 38 -16.77 -5.26 -1.26
N GLU A 39 -18.09 -5.09 -1.28
CA GLU A 39 -18.88 -4.82 -0.07
C GLU A 39 -18.73 -5.91 1.02
N ASP A 40 -18.43 -7.15 0.58
CA ASP A 40 -18.22 -8.31 1.44
C ASP A 40 -16.81 -8.41 2.05
N GLY A 41 -15.95 -7.39 1.86
CA GLY A 41 -14.60 -7.37 2.41
C GLY A 41 -13.57 -8.16 1.58
N ARG A 42 -13.89 -8.55 0.34
CA ARG A 42 -12.87 -9.06 -0.58
C ARG A 42 -12.10 -7.89 -1.19
N VAL A 43 -10.80 -7.89 -0.96
CA VAL A 43 -9.87 -6.87 -1.44
C VAL A 43 -8.90 -7.50 -2.44
N VAL A 44 -8.68 -6.80 -3.56
CA VAL A 44 -7.68 -7.15 -4.56
C VAL A 44 -6.80 -5.94 -4.82
N VAL A 45 -5.49 -6.13 -4.80
CA VAL A 45 -4.49 -5.15 -5.24
C VAL A 45 -3.88 -5.66 -6.53
N PHE A 46 -4.06 -4.91 -7.61
CA PHE A 46 -3.40 -5.15 -8.88
C PHE A 46 -2.15 -4.30 -8.98
N HIS A 47 -1.07 -4.86 -9.50
CA HIS A 47 0.17 -4.11 -9.73
C HIS A 47 0.81 -4.50 -11.06
N SER A 48 1.41 -3.51 -11.75
CA SER A 48 1.99 -3.71 -13.09
C SER A 48 3.43 -4.25 -13.09
N HIS A 49 4.09 -4.28 -11.93
CA HIS A 49 5.51 -4.62 -11.84
C HIS A 49 5.82 -5.47 -10.59
N PRO A 50 6.81 -6.37 -10.68
CA PRO A 50 7.21 -7.20 -9.55
C PRO A 50 7.97 -6.39 -8.50
N PHE A 51 7.68 -6.67 -7.23
CA PHE A 51 8.39 -6.09 -6.10
C PHE A 51 9.79 -6.71 -5.96
N LYS A 52 10.73 -5.93 -5.44
CA LYS A 52 12.13 -6.34 -5.22
C LYS A 52 12.28 -7.31 -4.05
N ASN A 53 11.43 -7.13 -3.05
CA ASN A 53 11.33 -7.96 -1.84
C ASN A 53 9.89 -8.46 -1.71
N ASP A 54 9.68 -9.50 -0.90
CA ASP A 54 8.35 -10.02 -0.62
C ASP A 54 7.60 -9.09 0.35
N ILE A 55 6.29 -8.98 0.12
CA ILE A 55 5.38 -8.28 1.04
C ILE A 55 5.01 -9.29 2.13
N ALA A 56 5.34 -8.95 3.37
CA ALA A 56 5.06 -9.77 4.52
C ALA A 56 3.58 -9.64 4.96
N TRP A 57 3.07 -8.40 5.03
CA TRP A 57 1.65 -8.11 5.26
C TRP A 57 1.26 -6.71 4.78
N PHE A 58 -0.03 -6.45 4.77
CA PHE A 58 -0.61 -5.12 4.60
C PHE A 58 -1.07 -4.56 5.94
N GLU A 59 -0.90 -3.25 6.15
CA GLU A 59 -1.50 -2.54 7.28
C GLU A 59 -2.55 -1.55 6.78
N PHE A 60 -3.70 -1.51 7.43
CA PHE A 60 -4.73 -0.52 7.15
C PHE A 60 -5.06 0.29 8.39
N ASP A 61 -4.77 1.59 8.32
CA ASP A 61 -5.13 2.57 9.33
C ASP A 61 -6.55 3.09 9.06
N LEU A 62 -7.47 2.78 9.97
CA LEU A 62 -8.88 3.20 9.88
C LEU A 62 -9.10 4.70 10.08
N ASP A 63 -8.17 5.41 10.71
CA ASP A 63 -8.31 6.84 10.99
C ASP A 63 -7.84 7.68 9.80
N THR A 64 -6.80 7.22 9.10
CA THR A 64 -6.24 7.91 7.91
C THR A 64 -6.69 7.30 6.57
N ASN A 65 -7.35 6.14 6.60
CA ASN A 65 -7.68 5.32 5.43
C ASN A 65 -6.46 4.97 4.57
N LYS A 66 -5.29 4.80 5.18
CA LYS A 66 -4.04 4.49 4.49
C LYS A 66 -3.79 2.98 4.48
N LEU A 67 -3.49 2.44 3.29
CA LEU A 67 -3.06 1.06 3.10
C LEU A 67 -1.53 1.01 2.92
N ASP A 68 -0.82 0.59 3.95
CA ASP A 68 0.62 0.45 3.97
C ASP A 68 1.07 -0.96 3.55
N PHE A 69 2.20 -1.01 2.85
CA PHE A 69 2.83 -2.23 2.37
C PHE A 69 4.00 -2.55 3.28
N VAL A 70 3.92 -3.64 4.04
CA VAL A 70 5.00 -4.02 4.95
C VAL A 70 5.83 -5.13 4.33
N MET A 71 7.09 -4.83 4.08
CA MET A 71 8.05 -5.74 3.46
C MET A 71 8.74 -6.60 4.52
N ASP A 72 9.28 -7.76 4.14
CA ASP A 72 9.96 -8.68 5.06
C ASP A 72 11.36 -8.24 5.52
N ASP A 73 11.88 -7.15 4.95
CA ASP A 73 13.26 -6.67 5.12
C ASP A 73 13.50 -5.89 6.42
N GLY A 74 12.45 -5.67 7.22
CA GLY A 74 12.54 -5.04 8.53
C GLY A 74 12.67 -3.51 8.50
N ASP A 75 12.59 -2.89 7.33
CA ASP A 75 12.62 -1.43 7.20
C ASP A 75 11.21 -0.82 7.39
N ILE A 76 11.12 0.23 8.22
CA ILE A 76 9.90 1.02 8.38
C ILE A 76 9.83 2.05 7.25
N ARG A 77 8.74 2.01 6.46
CA ARG A 77 8.58 2.85 5.26
C ARG A 77 7.17 3.40 5.16
N ASP A 78 7.05 4.65 4.76
CA ASP A 78 5.76 5.36 4.64
C ASP A 78 5.21 5.30 3.20
N ILE A 79 5.12 4.09 2.65
CA ILE A 79 4.79 3.85 1.23
C ILE A 79 3.29 3.63 0.97
N GLY A 80 2.43 3.88 1.96
CA GLY A 80 1.03 3.53 1.84
C GLY A 80 0.21 4.38 0.87
N LEU A 81 -0.84 3.75 0.37
CA LEU A 81 -1.78 4.31 -0.57
C LEU A 81 -3.01 4.84 0.18
N PRO A 82 -3.35 6.13 0.05
CA PRO A 82 -4.59 6.64 0.61
C PRO A 82 -5.78 6.03 -0.16
N LEU A 83 -6.70 5.41 0.56
CA LEU A 83 -7.96 4.92 0.00
C LEU A 83 -9.07 5.95 0.24
N SER A 84 -10.03 6.01 -0.68
CA SER A 84 -11.20 6.87 -0.48
C SER A 84 -12.10 6.31 0.63
N GLN A 85 -12.73 7.20 1.40
CA GLN A 85 -13.57 6.84 2.54
C GLN A 85 -14.68 5.85 2.17
N SER A 86 -15.27 5.99 0.98
CA SER A 86 -16.35 5.12 0.49
C SER A 86 -15.90 3.68 0.28
N VAL A 87 -14.61 3.46 0.00
CA VAL A 87 -14.05 2.14 -0.23
C VAL A 87 -13.47 1.59 1.08
N ALA A 88 -12.85 2.46 1.89
CA ALA A 88 -12.28 2.14 3.19
C ALA A 88 -13.26 1.50 4.18
N VAL A 89 -14.55 1.85 4.12
CA VAL A 89 -15.58 1.26 5.02
C VAL A 89 -15.66 -0.26 4.87
N HIS A 90 -15.36 -0.80 3.69
CA HIS A 90 -15.41 -2.24 3.41
C HIS A 90 -14.13 -2.97 3.81
N MET A 91 -13.03 -2.25 4.07
CA MET A 91 -11.77 -2.84 4.55
C MET A 91 -11.94 -3.53 5.91
N GLN A 92 -12.82 -3.03 6.77
CA GLN A 92 -13.05 -3.58 8.12
C GLN A 92 -13.50 -5.05 8.14
N ASN A 93 -14.03 -5.55 7.02
CA ASN A 93 -14.46 -6.94 6.86
C ASN A 93 -13.36 -7.86 6.31
N SER A 94 -12.18 -7.30 6.02
CA SER A 94 -11.10 -7.96 5.27
C SER A 94 -10.04 -8.50 6.23
N HIS A 95 -9.48 -9.67 5.90
CA HIS A 95 -8.43 -10.32 6.70
C HIS A 95 -7.15 -10.60 5.89
N GLN A 96 -7.29 -10.57 4.57
CA GLN A 96 -6.22 -10.79 3.61
C GLN A 96 -6.57 -10.06 2.32
N ILE A 97 -5.53 -9.68 1.58
CA ILE A 97 -5.63 -9.04 0.28
C ILE A 97 -5.12 -10.02 -0.77
N LEU A 98 -5.88 -10.21 -1.85
CA LEU A 98 -5.35 -10.88 -3.03
C LEU A 98 -4.49 -9.87 -3.79
N MET A 99 -3.19 -10.14 -3.89
CA MET A 99 -2.30 -9.34 -4.70
C MET A 99 -2.06 -10.01 -6.04
N VAL A 100 -2.24 -9.27 -7.14
CA VAL A 100 -2.19 -9.79 -8.51
C VAL A 100 -1.20 -9.00 -9.35
N LEU A 101 -0.19 -9.70 -9.87
CA LEU A 101 0.72 -9.15 -10.88
C LEU A 101 0.05 -9.22 -12.25
N LEU A 102 -0.02 -8.08 -12.94
CA LEU A 102 -0.56 -7.99 -14.29
C LEU A 102 0.55 -8.03 -15.35
N ASP A 103 0.23 -8.59 -16.51
CA ASP A 103 1.01 -8.38 -17.73
C ASP A 103 0.81 -6.93 -18.20
N PRO A 104 1.88 -6.14 -18.38
CA PRO A 104 1.75 -4.74 -18.76
C PRO A 104 1.29 -4.53 -20.22
N GLU A 105 1.45 -5.51 -21.10
CA GLU A 105 1.02 -5.43 -22.50
C GLU A 105 -0.44 -5.87 -22.69
N THR A 106 -0.86 -6.93 -21.99
CA THR A 106 -2.20 -7.52 -22.18
C THR A 106 -3.19 -7.18 -21.07
N GLY A 107 -2.72 -6.78 -19.89
CA GLY A 107 -3.52 -6.61 -18.68
C GLY A 107 -3.98 -7.93 -18.04
N GLU A 108 -3.50 -9.08 -18.53
CA GLU A 108 -3.86 -10.38 -17.98
C GLU A 108 -3.12 -10.67 -16.66
N ALA A 109 -3.77 -11.39 -15.74
CA ALA A 109 -3.14 -11.80 -14.49
C ALA A 109 -2.04 -12.84 -14.74
N LYS A 110 -0.81 -12.55 -14.32
CA LYS A 110 0.33 -13.47 -14.34
C LYS A 110 0.42 -14.31 -13.08
N GLU A 111 0.31 -13.66 -11.93
CA GLU A 111 0.50 -14.27 -10.61
C GLU A 111 -0.51 -13.70 -9.62
N GLY A 112 -0.87 -14.48 -8.60
CA GLY A 112 -1.82 -14.07 -7.58
C GLY A 112 -1.53 -14.75 -6.24
N ASN A 113 -1.35 -13.95 -5.18
CA ASN A 113 -1.03 -14.44 -3.85
C ASN A 113 -1.88 -13.74 -2.79
N TYR A 114 -2.34 -14.48 -1.78
CA TYR A 114 -3.03 -13.89 -0.64
C TYR A 114 -2.00 -13.45 0.41
N ILE A 115 -2.07 -12.18 0.78
CA ILE A 115 -1.20 -11.55 1.77
C ILE A 115 -2.04 -11.15 2.99
N PRO A 116 -1.56 -11.40 4.22
CA PRO A 116 -2.28 -11.00 5.43
C PRO A 116 -2.58 -9.50 5.48
N LEU A 117 -3.71 -9.13 6.07
CA LEU A 117 -4.07 -7.74 6.35
C LEU A 117 -4.23 -7.54 7.86
N ILE A 118 -3.52 -6.56 8.41
CA ILE A 118 -3.66 -6.09 9.78
C ILE A 118 -4.41 -4.76 9.75
N ILE A 119 -5.43 -4.64 10.58
CA ILE A 119 -6.26 -3.43 10.68
C ILE A 119 -6.06 -2.84 12.06
N HIS A 120 -5.80 -1.52 12.13
CA HIS A 120 -5.62 -0.82 13.39
C HIS A 120 -6.30 0.55 13.39
N ARG A 121 -6.36 1.13 14.59
CA ARG A 121 -6.70 2.53 14.91
C ARG A 121 -5.61 3.05 15.82
N ASN A 122 -5.27 4.33 15.68
CA ASN A 122 -4.29 4.98 16.55
C ASN A 122 -4.94 5.56 17.82
#